data_AF-A0A7R9L1M7-F1
#
_entry.id   AF-A0A7R9L1M7-F1
#
_cell.length_a   1.000
_cell.length_b   1.000
_cell.length_c   1.000
_cell.angle_alpha   90.00
_cell.angle_beta   90.00
_cell.angle_gamma   90.00
#
_symmetry.space_group_name_H-M   'P 1'
#
loop_
_entity.id
_entity.type
_entity.pdbx_description
1 polymer ?
#
loop_
_entity_poly.entity_id
_entity_poly.type
_entity_poly.pdbx_seq_one_letter_code
_entity_poly.pdbx_strand_id
1 'polypeptide(L)'
;EEFADRFNLAECQLAILHCAGHHDPNLIETIWRNIIDSDLRAVSSMSSDAQKNLICNKIKHLAKLYMSSEKYFPIEFIVKYLETKTQNFEFESQWLTESLLEMGVKLTDLLDLYHKLYKSRELSTSWPRKQIHLLRVLAFIINAFTFNQSLVSFSERRHFCTKSLDVLSAYLIDLQTMDSEDRAVRSLLYDLKAIKAKVERCV
;
A
#
# COMPACT_ATOMS: atom_id res chain seq x y z
N GLU A 1 -6.25 29.29 4.43
CA GLU A 1 -5.92 27.86 4.62
C GLU A 1 -4.92 27.60 5.76
N GLU A 2 -4.17 28.59 6.28
CA GLU A 2 -3.12 28.41 7.31
C GLU A 2 -3.59 28.04 8.73
N PHE A 3 -4.89 28.15 9.05
CA PHE A 3 -5.38 27.82 10.39
C PHE A 3 -5.60 26.31 10.58
N ALA A 4 -5.89 25.56 9.51
CA ALA A 4 -6.22 24.14 9.62
C ALA A 4 -5.01 23.27 9.99
N ASP A 5 -3.83 23.62 9.47
CA ASP A 5 -2.59 22.90 9.73
C ASP A 5 -2.06 23.14 11.16
N ARG A 6 -2.42 24.26 11.83
CA ARG A 6 -1.96 24.57 13.20
C ARG A 6 -2.75 23.85 14.31
N PHE A 7 -3.95 23.35 14.04
CA PHE A 7 -4.86 22.85 15.09
C PHE A 7 -5.28 21.38 14.93
N ASN A 8 -4.62 20.58 14.08
CA ASN A 8 -5.00 19.18 13.80
C ASN A 8 -6.50 19.03 13.50
N LEU A 9 -7.10 19.99 12.78
CA LEU A 9 -8.56 20.10 12.65
C LEU A 9 -9.18 18.84 12.02
N ALA A 10 -8.49 18.23 11.06
CA ALA A 10 -8.99 17.04 10.39
C ALA A 10 -9.02 15.81 11.32
N GLU A 11 -8.02 15.63 12.19
CA GLU A 11 -8.02 14.56 13.19
C GLU A 11 -9.10 14.78 14.25
N CYS A 12 -9.27 16.03 14.70
CA CYS A 12 -10.36 16.40 15.61
C CYS A 12 -11.74 16.12 14.99
N GLN A 13 -11.92 16.44 13.71
CA GLN A 13 -13.15 16.12 12.97
C GLN A 13 -13.38 14.60 12.91
N LEU A 14 -12.35 13.81 12.60
CA LEU A 14 -12.46 12.35 12.59
C LEU A 14 -12.86 11.80 13.96
N ALA A 15 -12.24 12.31 15.03
CA ALA A 15 -12.56 11.93 16.40
C ALA A 15 -14.01 12.27 16.78
N ILE A 16 -14.51 13.46 16.41
CA ILE A 16 -15.89 13.87 16.65
C ILE A 16 -16.86 12.93 15.92
N LEU A 17 -16.62 12.63 14.63
CA LEU A 17 -17.47 11.73 13.85
C LEU A 17 -17.49 10.31 14.43
N HIS A 18 -16.33 9.80 14.84
CA HIS A 18 -16.20 8.51 15.50
C HIS A 18 -16.99 8.46 16.81
N CYS A 19 -16.83 9.46 17.68
CA CYS A 19 -17.55 9.55 18.95
C CYS A 19 -19.06 9.75 18.76
N ALA A 20 -19.48 10.47 17.73
CA ALA A 20 -20.89 10.70 17.41
C ALA A 20 -21.54 9.50 16.69
N GLY A 21 -20.77 8.49 16.27
CA GLY A 21 -21.27 7.38 15.45
C GLY A 21 -21.77 7.81 14.06
N HIS A 22 -21.44 9.02 13.61
CA HIS A 22 -21.84 9.55 12.31
C HIS A 22 -20.87 9.05 11.25
N HIS A 23 -21.39 8.53 10.14
CA HIS A 23 -20.59 7.99 9.05
C HIS A 23 -21.15 8.45 7.70
N ASP A 24 -20.34 9.26 7.01
CA ASP A 24 -20.49 9.59 5.60
C ASP A 24 -19.16 9.23 4.92
N PRO A 25 -19.11 8.20 4.06
CA PRO A 25 -17.88 7.76 3.40
C PRO A 25 -17.12 8.88 2.68
N ASN A 26 -17.82 9.79 2.00
CA ASN A 26 -17.20 10.88 1.25
C ASN A 26 -16.55 11.89 2.20
N LEU A 27 -17.22 12.19 3.31
CA LEU A 27 -16.68 13.06 4.34
C LEU A 27 -15.46 12.43 5.01
N ILE A 28 -15.51 11.13 5.33
CA ILE A 28 -14.38 10.39 5.93
C ILE A 28 -13.17 10.40 4.98
N GLU A 29 -13.36 10.08 3.71
CA GLU A 29 -12.27 10.16 2.72
C GLU A 29 -11.73 11.58 2.57
N THR A 30 -12.59 12.61 2.62
CA THR A 30 -12.16 14.01 2.58
C THR A 30 -11.32 14.39 3.80
N ILE A 31 -11.70 13.91 4.99
CA ILE A 31 -10.93 14.12 6.21
C ILE A 31 -9.57 13.43 6.10
N TRP A 32 -9.52 12.17 5.67
CA TRP A 32 -8.26 11.45 5.44
C TRP A 32 -7.38 12.11 4.40
N ARG A 33 -7.96 12.65 3.32
CA ARG A 33 -7.27 13.45 2.32
C ARG A 33 -6.55 14.64 2.97
N ASN A 34 -7.27 15.39 3.79
CA ASN A 34 -6.74 16.57 4.47
C ASN A 34 -5.63 16.21 5.47
N ILE A 35 -5.78 15.11 6.22
CA ILE A 35 -4.74 14.59 7.12
C ILE A 35 -3.46 14.29 6.33
N ILE A 36 -3.58 13.49 5.26
CA ILE A 36 -2.44 13.06 4.46
C ILE A 36 -1.77 14.25 3.75
N ASP A 37 -2.56 15.15 3.15
CA ASP A 37 -2.00 16.32 2.46
C ASP A 37 -1.31 17.29 3.43
N SER A 38 -1.84 17.46 4.66
CA SER A 38 -1.18 18.27 5.70
C SER A 38 0.18 17.69 6.09
N ASP A 39 0.23 16.38 6.37
CA ASP A 39 1.47 15.68 6.71
C ASP A 39 2.50 15.74 5.58
N LEU A 40 2.08 15.51 4.33
CA LEU A 40 2.98 15.59 3.17
C LEU A 40 3.55 16.99 2.97
N ARG A 41 2.77 18.04 3.21
CA ARG A 41 3.26 19.42 3.19
C ARG A 41 4.29 19.67 4.29
N ALA A 42 4.02 19.19 5.51
CA ALA A 42 4.89 19.37 6.67
C ALA A 42 6.27 18.73 6.49
N VAL A 43 6.37 17.62 5.76
CA VAL A 43 7.63 16.89 5.56
C VAL A 43 8.39 17.29 4.28
N SER A 44 7.85 18.19 3.46
CA SER A 44 8.37 18.51 2.13
C SER A 44 9.85 18.97 2.08
N SER A 45 10.38 19.56 3.15
CA SER A 45 11.76 20.03 3.27
C SER A 45 12.71 19.05 3.97
N MET A 46 12.22 17.88 4.37
CA MET A 46 12.96 16.89 5.15
C MET A 46 13.65 15.83 4.26
N SER A 47 14.54 15.03 4.84
CA SER A 47 15.13 13.87 4.14
C SER A 47 14.09 12.78 3.88
N SER A 48 14.30 11.96 2.85
CA SER A 48 13.38 10.87 2.46
C SER A 48 13.04 9.94 3.64
N ASP A 49 14.03 9.54 4.44
CA ASP A 49 13.79 8.71 5.62
C ASP A 49 12.95 9.40 6.69
N ALA A 50 13.18 10.70 6.93
CA ALA A 50 12.40 11.45 7.90
C ALA A 50 10.95 11.66 7.41
N GLN A 51 10.75 11.91 6.11
CA GLN A 51 9.44 12.00 5.47
C GLN A 51 8.66 10.69 5.67
N LYS A 52 9.26 9.57 5.25
CA LYS A 52 8.70 8.22 5.38
C LYS A 52 8.31 7.92 6.83
N ASN A 53 9.23 8.15 7.78
CA ASN A 53 9.01 7.85 9.19
C ASN A 53 7.86 8.66 9.79
N LEU A 54 7.76 9.96 9.48
CA LEU A 54 6.69 10.80 10.02
C LEU A 54 5.31 10.39 9.48
N ILE A 55 5.20 10.16 8.17
CA ILE A 55 3.96 9.69 7.54
C ILE A 55 3.54 8.34 8.15
N CYS A 56 4.48 7.38 8.23
CA CYS A 56 4.21 6.07 8.84
C CYS A 56 3.76 6.19 10.30
N ASN A 57 4.40 7.04 11.09
CA ASN A 57 4.04 7.24 12.50
C ASN A 57 2.64 7.83 12.65
N LYS A 58 2.24 8.77 11.78
CA LYS A 58 0.88 9.31 11.78
C LYS A 58 -0.15 8.22 11.48
N ILE A 59 0.06 7.48 10.40
CA ILE A 59 -0.88 6.42 9.97
C ILE A 59 -0.97 5.34 11.05
N LYS A 60 0.16 4.93 11.64
CA LYS A 60 0.19 3.99 12.78
C LYS A 60 -0.56 4.51 14.00
N HIS A 61 -0.43 5.80 14.31
CA HIS A 61 -1.16 6.41 15.42
C HIS A 61 -2.67 6.38 15.19
N LEU A 62 -3.14 6.83 14.03
CA LEU A 62 -4.57 6.85 13.71
C LEU A 62 -5.16 5.45 13.55
N ALA A 63 -4.37 4.50 13.05
CA ALA A 63 -4.79 3.10 12.97
C ALA A 63 -5.06 2.48 14.35
N LYS A 64 -4.25 2.79 15.37
CA LYS A 64 -4.51 2.33 16.74
C LYS A 64 -5.87 2.80 17.27
N LEU A 65 -6.38 3.93 16.77
CA LEU A 65 -7.66 4.51 17.19
C LEU A 65 -8.83 3.96 16.36
N TYR A 66 -8.65 3.78 15.05
CA TYR A 66 -9.76 3.62 14.12
C TYR A 66 -9.74 2.33 13.30
N MET A 67 -8.64 1.56 13.25
CA MET A 67 -8.52 0.39 12.38
C MET A 67 -9.54 -0.71 12.70
N SER A 68 -9.99 -0.82 13.95
CA SER A 68 -11.06 -1.74 14.34
C SER A 68 -12.42 -1.41 13.74
N SER A 69 -12.57 -0.24 13.12
CA SER A 69 -13.78 0.20 12.44
C SER A 69 -13.47 0.69 11.03
N GLU A 70 -13.73 -0.16 10.04
CA GLU A 70 -13.57 0.14 8.60
C GLU A 70 -14.27 1.44 8.17
N LYS A 71 -15.35 1.82 8.86
CA LYS A 71 -16.08 3.09 8.66
C LYS A 71 -15.23 4.35 8.85
N TYR A 72 -14.21 4.28 9.70
CA TYR A 72 -13.38 5.43 10.09
C TYR A 72 -11.91 5.25 9.67
N PHE A 73 -11.51 4.04 9.28
CA PHE A 73 -10.21 3.74 8.72
C PHE A 73 -10.36 3.08 7.33
N PRO A 74 -10.62 3.86 6.27
CA PRO A 74 -10.82 3.36 4.92
C PRO A 74 -9.48 2.95 4.29
N ILE A 75 -8.97 1.77 4.64
CA ILE A 75 -7.62 1.33 4.25
C ILE A 75 -7.40 1.34 2.73
N GLU A 76 -8.38 0.93 1.92
CA GLU A 76 -8.27 0.97 0.45
C GLU A 76 -8.02 2.39 -0.07
N PHE A 77 -8.76 3.37 0.48
CA PHE A 77 -8.59 4.78 0.13
C PHE A 77 -7.21 5.29 0.57
N ILE A 78 -6.82 5.03 1.83
CA ILE A 78 -5.56 5.48 2.40
C ILE A 78 -4.38 4.97 1.56
N VAL A 79 -4.38 3.68 1.23
CA VAL A 79 -3.31 3.06 0.42
C VAL A 79 -3.28 3.67 -0.97
N LYS A 80 -4.43 3.71 -1.67
CA LYS A 80 -4.51 4.31 -3.01
C LYS A 80 -4.02 5.76 -3.02
N TYR A 81 -4.41 6.54 -2.02
CA TYR A 81 -4.09 7.96 -1.94
C TYR A 81 -2.62 8.20 -1.64
N LEU A 82 -2.05 7.50 -0.66
CA LEU A 82 -0.63 7.58 -0.33
C LEU A 82 0.25 7.17 -1.50
N GLU A 83 0.00 6.00 -2.09
CA GLU A 83 0.72 5.52 -3.26
C GLU A 83 0.75 6.53 -4.41
N THR A 84 -0.39 7.18 -4.67
CA THR A 84 -0.51 8.21 -5.70
C THR A 84 0.24 9.49 -5.32
N LYS A 85 0.19 9.91 -4.06
CA LYS A 85 0.81 11.15 -3.60
C LYS A 85 2.32 11.03 -3.40
N THR A 86 2.81 9.85 -3.06
CA THR A 86 4.23 9.58 -2.83
C THR A 86 4.93 9.04 -4.07
N GLN A 87 4.27 9.00 -5.23
CA GLN A 87 4.84 8.46 -6.48
C GLN A 87 6.14 9.13 -6.94
N ASN A 88 6.36 10.39 -6.56
CA ASN A 88 7.56 11.17 -6.90
C ASN A 88 8.55 11.25 -5.73
N PHE A 89 8.25 10.58 -4.62
CA PHE A 89 9.16 10.50 -3.48
C PHE A 89 10.14 9.35 -3.71
N GLU A 90 11.35 9.49 -3.18
CA GLU A 90 12.38 8.44 -3.24
C GLU A 90 12.20 7.41 -2.12
N PHE A 91 10.98 6.88 -2.01
CA PHE A 91 10.65 5.81 -1.05
C PHE A 91 10.89 4.44 -1.68
N GLU A 92 11.30 3.48 -0.86
CA GLU A 92 11.38 2.09 -1.28
C GLU A 92 9.98 1.56 -1.61
N SER A 93 9.82 0.77 -2.69
CA SER A 93 8.48 0.33 -3.13
C SER A 93 7.66 -0.35 -2.03
N GLN A 94 8.31 -1.05 -1.10
CA GLN A 94 7.65 -1.78 -0.02
C GLN A 94 7.30 -0.93 1.22
N TRP A 95 7.68 0.34 1.30
CA TRP A 95 7.60 1.17 2.52
C TRP A 95 6.22 1.12 3.20
N LEU A 96 5.16 1.26 2.40
CA LEU A 96 3.79 1.30 2.91
C LEU A 96 3.31 -0.09 3.33
N THR A 97 3.68 -1.12 2.56
CA THR A 97 3.32 -2.51 2.87
C THR A 97 3.98 -2.97 4.17
N GLU A 98 5.25 -2.64 4.39
CA GLU A 98 5.96 -2.90 5.64
C GLU A 98 5.24 -2.25 6.83
N SER A 99 4.90 -0.96 6.69
CA SER A 99 4.18 -0.22 7.72
C SER A 99 2.80 -0.84 8.04
N LEU A 100 2.05 -1.27 7.03
CA LEU A 100 0.73 -1.89 7.20
C LEU A 100 0.82 -3.28 7.84
N LEU A 101 1.84 -4.08 7.49
CA LEU A 101 2.09 -5.37 8.14
C LEU A 101 2.41 -5.20 9.63
N GLU A 102 3.24 -4.22 9.98
CA GLU A 102 3.53 -3.88 11.38
C GLU A 102 2.29 -3.42 12.15
N MET A 103 1.33 -2.82 11.46
CA MET A 103 0.03 -2.43 12.02
C MET A 103 -0.95 -3.60 12.19
N GLY A 104 -0.59 -4.81 11.74
CA GLY A 104 -1.41 -6.01 11.87
C GLY A 104 -2.36 -6.28 10.70
N VAL A 105 -2.21 -5.55 9.58
CA VAL A 105 -2.97 -5.86 8.36
C VAL A 105 -2.50 -7.21 7.81
N LYS A 106 -3.44 -8.10 7.46
CA LYS A 106 -3.09 -9.44 7.00
C LYS A 106 -2.40 -9.38 5.63
N LEU A 107 -1.41 -10.24 5.43
CA LEU A 107 -0.69 -10.34 4.16
C LEU A 107 -1.61 -10.70 2.99
N THR A 108 -2.65 -11.52 3.24
CA THR A 108 -3.69 -11.89 2.27
C THR A 108 -4.46 -10.66 1.77
N ASP A 109 -4.83 -9.77 2.69
CA ASP A 109 -5.66 -8.61 2.40
C ASP A 109 -4.84 -7.57 1.62
N LEU A 110 -3.55 -7.44 1.95
CA LEU A 110 -2.61 -6.60 1.20
C LEU A 110 -2.41 -7.11 -0.24
N LEU A 111 -2.26 -8.42 -0.43
CA LEU A 111 -2.15 -8.99 -1.79
C LEU A 111 -3.38 -8.63 -2.63
N ASP A 112 -4.57 -8.75 -2.06
CA ASP A 112 -5.84 -8.52 -2.75
C ASP A 112 -6.06 -7.04 -3.06
N LEU A 113 -5.78 -6.18 -2.09
CA LEU A 113 -5.85 -4.73 -2.24
C LEU A 113 -4.89 -4.25 -3.34
N TYR A 114 -3.61 -4.63 -3.27
CA TYR A 114 -2.64 -4.21 -4.28
C TYR A 114 -2.88 -4.86 -5.65
N HIS A 115 -3.42 -6.09 -5.70
CA HIS A 115 -3.81 -6.70 -6.97
C HIS A 115 -4.96 -5.93 -7.63
N LYS A 116 -5.96 -5.53 -6.83
CA LYS A 116 -7.07 -4.67 -7.27
C LYS A 116 -6.56 -3.33 -7.78
N LEU A 117 -5.62 -2.69 -7.07
CA LEU A 117 -4.97 -1.45 -7.52
C LEU A 117 -4.19 -1.64 -8.82
N TYR A 118 -3.46 -2.74 -8.97
CA TYR A 118 -2.73 -3.07 -10.19
C TYR A 118 -3.66 -3.27 -11.40
N LYS A 119 -4.78 -4.00 -11.21
CA LYS A 119 -5.78 -4.23 -12.27
C LYS A 119 -6.68 -3.02 -12.52
N SER A 120 -6.73 -2.04 -11.61
CA SER A 120 -7.47 -0.81 -11.83
C SER A 120 -6.96 -0.07 -13.06
N ARG A 121 -7.85 0.17 -14.02
CA ARG A 121 -7.53 0.89 -15.27
C ARG A 121 -7.33 2.39 -15.10
N GLU A 122 -7.32 2.89 -13.87
CA GLU A 122 -6.98 4.28 -13.58
C GLU A 122 -5.48 4.49 -13.79
N LEU A 123 -5.09 4.57 -15.05
CA LEU A 123 -3.82 5.10 -15.49
C LEU A 123 -3.93 6.61 -15.33
N SER A 124 -3.57 7.13 -14.16
CA SER A 124 -3.32 8.57 -14.11
C SER A 124 -2.14 8.83 -15.03
N THR A 125 -2.33 9.71 -16.00
CA THR A 125 -1.25 10.19 -16.88
C THR A 125 -0.08 10.79 -16.07
N SER A 126 -0.35 11.13 -14.81
CA SER A 126 0.59 11.62 -13.82
C SER A 126 1.44 10.56 -13.12
N TRP A 127 1.23 9.24 -13.31
CA TRP A 127 2.03 8.19 -12.68
C TRP A 127 2.81 7.33 -13.70
N PRO A 128 3.88 7.86 -14.31
CA PRO A 128 4.80 7.07 -15.11
C PRO A 128 5.29 5.87 -14.30
N ARG A 129 5.30 4.67 -14.90
CA ARG A 129 5.76 3.42 -14.28
C ARG A 129 4.94 2.91 -13.08
N LYS A 130 3.71 3.41 -12.85
CA LYS A 130 2.75 2.85 -11.88
C LYS A 130 2.71 1.32 -11.87
N GLN A 131 2.60 0.72 -13.06
CA GLN A 131 2.51 -0.73 -13.20
C GLN A 131 3.77 -1.45 -12.70
N ILE A 132 4.96 -0.95 -13.02
CA ILE A 132 6.23 -1.54 -12.55
C ILE A 132 6.34 -1.40 -11.02
N HIS A 133 5.97 -0.24 -10.48
CA HIS A 133 5.95 -0.02 -9.02
C HIS A 133 5.00 -1.00 -8.32
N LEU A 134 3.74 -1.06 -8.74
CA LEU A 134 2.75 -1.95 -8.11
C LEU A 134 3.15 -3.43 -8.22
N LEU A 135 3.77 -3.84 -9.35
CA LEU A 135 4.31 -5.19 -9.49
C LEU A 135 5.48 -5.45 -8.53
N ARG A 136 6.33 -4.46 -8.22
CA ARG A 136 7.37 -4.58 -7.18
C ARG A 136 6.75 -4.75 -5.79
N VAL A 137 5.69 -4.00 -5.47
CA VAL A 137 4.98 -4.15 -4.20
C VAL A 137 4.35 -5.54 -4.09
N LEU A 138 3.69 -6.00 -5.14
CA LEU A 138 3.10 -7.34 -5.20
C LEU A 138 4.16 -8.45 -5.08
N ALA A 139 5.30 -8.29 -5.75
CA ALA A 139 6.44 -9.19 -5.62
C ALA A 139 6.94 -9.24 -4.17
N PHE A 140 7.06 -8.07 -3.51
CA PHE A 140 7.45 -7.99 -2.11
C PHE A 140 6.47 -8.71 -1.19
N ILE A 141 5.16 -8.47 -1.32
CA ILE A 141 4.11 -9.14 -0.53
C ILE A 141 4.23 -10.66 -0.63
N ILE A 142 4.34 -11.19 -1.85
CA ILE A 142 4.42 -12.65 -2.07
C ILE A 142 5.75 -13.20 -1.54
N ASN A 143 6.86 -12.49 -1.76
CA ASN A 143 8.18 -12.90 -1.29
C ASN A 143 8.27 -12.88 0.25
N ALA A 144 7.58 -11.95 0.93
CA ALA A 144 7.52 -11.89 2.39
C ALA A 144 6.97 -13.19 2.99
N PHE A 145 5.94 -13.79 2.36
CA PHE A 145 5.45 -15.12 2.75
C PHE A 145 6.52 -16.21 2.61
N THR A 146 7.35 -16.17 1.56
CA THR A 146 8.40 -17.18 1.35
C THR A 146 9.50 -17.11 2.41
N PHE A 147 9.73 -15.93 3.01
CA PHE A 147 10.66 -15.75 4.13
C PHE A 147 10.01 -16.05 5.48
N ASN A 148 8.76 -15.66 5.66
CA ASN A 148 8.01 -15.89 6.89
C ASN A 148 6.58 -16.38 6.60
N GLN A 149 6.42 -17.70 6.59
CA GLN A 149 5.11 -18.31 6.37
C GLN A 149 4.11 -18.07 7.53
N SER A 150 4.56 -17.58 8.69
CA SER A 150 3.65 -17.26 9.80
C SER A 150 2.78 -16.03 9.53
N LEU A 151 3.12 -15.25 8.50
CA LEU A 151 2.31 -14.10 8.03
C LEU A 151 0.96 -14.52 7.43
N VAL A 152 0.82 -15.80 7.08
CA VAL A 152 -0.43 -16.40 6.60
C VAL A 152 -0.81 -17.56 7.51
N SER A 153 -2.07 -17.63 7.90
CA SER A 153 -2.57 -18.70 8.77
C SER A 153 -2.34 -20.07 8.11
N PHE A 154 -2.04 -21.09 8.91
CA PHE A 154 -1.72 -22.42 8.38
C PHE A 154 -2.80 -22.98 7.44
N SER A 155 -4.08 -22.77 7.77
CA SER A 155 -5.23 -23.17 6.96
C SER A 155 -5.32 -22.47 5.60
N GLU A 156 -4.78 -21.26 5.49
CA GLU A 156 -4.86 -20.44 4.27
C GLU A 156 -3.63 -20.60 3.38
N ARG A 157 -2.51 -21.15 3.87
CA ARG A 157 -1.23 -21.20 3.13
C ARG A 157 -1.34 -21.84 1.76
N ARG A 158 -2.03 -22.99 1.67
CA ARG A 158 -2.20 -23.67 0.38
C ARG A 158 -2.95 -22.79 -0.62
N HIS A 159 -4.05 -22.17 -0.18
CA HIS A 159 -4.82 -21.26 -1.02
C HIS A 159 -3.99 -20.05 -1.44
N PHE A 160 -3.23 -19.46 -0.49
CA PHE A 160 -2.33 -18.34 -0.74
C PHE A 160 -1.24 -18.69 -1.77
N CYS A 161 -0.60 -19.86 -1.65
CA CYS A 161 0.39 -20.31 -2.64
C CYS A 161 -0.23 -20.48 -4.03
N THR A 162 -1.37 -21.16 -4.13
CA THR A 162 -2.07 -21.35 -5.42
C THR A 162 -2.44 -20.01 -6.06
N LYS A 163 -3.02 -19.08 -5.28
CA LYS A 163 -3.35 -17.73 -5.74
C LYS A 163 -2.10 -16.96 -6.18
N SER A 164 -1.03 -17.02 -5.39
CA SER A 164 0.25 -16.37 -5.69
C SER A 164 0.84 -16.87 -7.01
N LEU A 165 0.83 -18.17 -7.26
CA LEU A 165 1.35 -18.74 -8.51
C LEU A 165 0.53 -18.32 -9.73
N ASP A 166 -0.79 -18.24 -9.59
CA ASP A 166 -1.69 -17.78 -10.65
C ASP A 166 -1.41 -16.31 -11.00
N VAL A 167 -1.43 -15.41 -10.00
CA VAL A 167 -1.18 -13.98 -10.23
C VAL A 167 0.25 -13.70 -10.70
N LEU A 168 1.27 -14.40 -10.18
CA LEU A 168 2.65 -14.26 -10.66
C LEU A 168 2.78 -14.66 -12.12
N SER A 169 2.06 -15.70 -12.56
CA SER A 169 2.08 -16.12 -13.95
C SER A 169 1.45 -15.05 -14.85
N ALA A 170 0.33 -14.45 -14.42
CA ALA A 170 -0.26 -13.32 -15.12
C ALA A 170 0.68 -12.09 -15.17
N TYR A 171 1.32 -11.74 -14.05
CA TYR A 171 2.25 -10.62 -13.99
C TYR A 171 3.48 -10.81 -14.89
N LEU A 172 4.00 -12.02 -14.99
CA LEU A 172 5.12 -12.34 -15.88
C LEU A 172 4.76 -12.13 -17.35
N ILE A 173 3.54 -12.52 -17.74
CA ILE A 173 3.02 -12.28 -19.10
C ILE A 173 2.88 -10.77 -19.33
N ASP A 174 2.20 -10.07 -18.41
CA ASP A 174 2.00 -8.62 -18.51
C ASP A 174 3.35 -7.88 -18.64
N LEU A 175 4.37 -8.27 -17.85
CA LEU A 175 5.70 -7.67 -17.86
C LEU A 175 6.50 -7.99 -19.14
N GLN A 176 6.30 -9.16 -19.76
CA GLN A 176 6.93 -9.51 -21.05
C GLN A 176 6.41 -8.67 -22.22
N THR A 177 5.19 -8.13 -22.11
CA THR A 177 4.64 -7.22 -23.13
C THR A 177 5.15 -5.78 -22.99
N MET A 178 5.85 -5.47 -21.89
CA MET A 178 6.48 -4.17 -21.68
C MET A 178 7.81 -4.05 -22.43
N ASP A 179 8.38 -2.84 -22.42
CA ASP A 179 9.67 -2.57 -23.05
C ASP A 179 10.78 -3.46 -22.46
N SER A 180 11.21 -4.42 -23.28
CA SER A 180 12.24 -5.40 -22.92
C SER A 180 13.64 -4.80 -22.80
N GLU A 181 13.87 -3.55 -23.23
CA GLU A 181 15.14 -2.84 -23.05
C GLU A 181 15.23 -2.10 -21.72
N ASP A 182 14.09 -1.88 -21.05
CA ASP A 182 14.06 -1.24 -19.74
C ASP A 182 14.70 -2.12 -18.67
N ARG A 183 15.77 -1.61 -18.05
CA ARG A 183 16.48 -2.29 -16.95
C ARG A 183 15.53 -2.64 -15.79
N ALA A 184 14.57 -1.78 -15.49
CA ALA A 184 13.61 -2.01 -14.41
C ALA A 184 12.71 -3.21 -14.70
N VAL A 185 12.27 -3.36 -15.95
CA VAL A 185 11.46 -4.48 -16.43
C VAL A 185 12.27 -5.77 -16.35
N ARG A 186 13.52 -5.78 -16.83
CA ARG A 186 14.40 -6.97 -16.78
C ARG A 186 14.68 -7.44 -15.35
N SER A 187 14.99 -6.51 -14.44
CA SER A 187 15.23 -6.83 -13.03
C SER A 187 13.99 -7.45 -12.40
N LEU A 188 12.82 -6.81 -12.57
CA LEU A 188 11.57 -7.29 -12.00
C LEU A 188 11.16 -8.65 -12.57
N LEU A 189 11.45 -8.91 -13.85
CA LEU A 189 11.18 -10.20 -14.49
C LEU A 189 12.04 -11.32 -13.89
N TYR A 190 13.31 -11.03 -13.58
CA TYR A 190 14.18 -11.95 -12.86
C TYR A 190 13.64 -12.22 -11.44
N ASP A 191 13.28 -11.16 -10.71
CA ASP A 191 12.77 -11.26 -9.34
C ASP A 191 11.47 -12.07 -9.27
N LEU A 192 10.50 -11.79 -10.15
CA LEU A 192 9.23 -12.51 -10.20
C LEU A 192 9.42 -14.01 -10.53
N LYS A 193 10.36 -14.35 -11.42
CA LYS A 193 10.70 -15.76 -11.71
C LYS A 193 11.30 -16.45 -10.48
N ALA A 194 12.22 -15.78 -9.79
CA ALA A 194 12.83 -16.31 -8.58
C ALA A 194 11.80 -16.50 -7.45
N ILE A 195 10.90 -15.53 -7.27
CA ILE A 195 9.80 -15.61 -6.28
C ILE A 195 8.84 -16.73 -6.64
N LYS A 196 8.44 -16.88 -7.91
CA LYS A 196 7.59 -17.97 -8.36
C LYS A 196 8.19 -19.33 -8.00
N ALA A 197 9.48 -19.55 -8.29
CA ALA A 197 10.17 -20.79 -7.95
C ALA A 197 10.25 -21.04 -6.43
N LYS A 198 10.31 -19.99 -5.59
CA LYS A 198 10.25 -20.14 -4.13
C LYS A 198 8.84 -20.54 -3.66
N VAL A 199 7.80 -19.93 -4.21
CA VAL A 199 6.40 -20.24 -3.87
C VAL A 199 6.04 -21.66 -4.27
N GLU A 200 6.52 -22.15 -5.41
CA GLU A 200 6.34 -23.54 -5.85
C GLU A 200 6.88 -24.56 -4.83
N ARG A 201 7.91 -24.20 -4.05
CA ARG A 201 8.47 -25.05 -2.98
C ARG A 201 7.69 -24.98 -1.67
N CYS A 202 6.74 -24.04 -1.55
CA CYS A 202 5.89 -23.84 -0.38
C CYS A 202 4.49 -24.48 -0.55
N VAL A 203 4.18 -24.99 -1.73
CA VAL A 203 2.96 -25.79 -2.02
C VAL A 203 3.16 -27.21 -1.51
#